data_AF-A0A4R4SYY8-F1
#
_entry.id   AF-A0A4R4SYY8-F1
#
_cell.length_a   1.000
_cell.length_b   1.000
_cell.length_c   1.000
_cell.angle_alpha   90.00
_cell.angle_beta   90.00
_cell.angle_gamma   90.00
#
_symmetry.space_group_name_H-M   'P 1'
#
loop_
_entity.id
_entity.type
_entity.pdbx_description
1 polymer ?
#
loop_
_entity_poly.entity_id
_entity_poly.type
_entity_poly.pdbx_seq_one_letter_code
_entity_poly.pdbx_strand_id
1 'polypeptide(L)'
;MQLITDKATNGARVRLAFADPDCPHVAERDALEQIGGTLPGRIRNALNFCEPLHGVPGVEIGLHTVHLYNSVFRFDHQMIVTPHLYRARGYQHPALHLRELSPHGIFAAHADQFEQIWQTTTPHPKETR
;
A
#
# COMPACT_ATOMS: atom_id res chain seq x y z
N MET A 1 -1.45 -6.79 -13.84
CA MET A 1 -1.01 -5.40 -14.05
C MET A 1 -1.71 -4.72 -15.21
N GLN A 2 -2.10 -5.43 -16.29
CA GLN A 2 -2.81 -4.85 -17.44
C GLN A 2 -3.96 -3.89 -17.07
N LEU A 3 -4.87 -4.29 -16.17
CA LEU A 3 -5.98 -3.43 -15.75
C LEU A 3 -5.51 -2.08 -15.17
N ILE A 4 -4.43 -2.07 -14.39
CA ILE A 4 -3.87 -0.85 -13.82
C ILE A 4 -3.27 0.01 -14.93
N THR A 5 -2.52 -0.61 -15.85
CA THR A 5 -1.96 0.05 -17.04
C THR A 5 -3.04 0.70 -17.89
N ASP A 6 -4.14 -0.01 -18.15
CA ASP A 6 -5.25 0.49 -18.95
C ASP A 6 -5.93 1.67 -18.24
N LYS A 7 -6.14 1.59 -16.93
CA LYS A 7 -6.71 2.70 -16.14
C LYS A 7 -5.80 3.92 -16.17
N ALA A 8 -4.50 3.75 -15.98
CA ALA A 8 -3.53 4.83 -16.00
C ALA A 8 -3.44 5.51 -17.37
N THR A 9 -3.38 4.70 -18.44
CA THR A 9 -3.39 5.20 -19.83
C THR A 9 -4.66 5.97 -20.17
N ASN A 10 -5.78 5.64 -19.52
CA ASN A 10 -7.05 6.36 -19.63
C ASN A 10 -7.16 7.56 -18.67
N GLY A 11 -6.06 8.01 -18.05
CA GLY A 11 -5.98 9.23 -17.25
C GLY A 11 -6.12 9.04 -15.74
N ALA A 12 -6.24 7.81 -15.24
CA ALA A 12 -6.25 7.57 -13.79
C ALA A 12 -4.86 7.80 -13.19
N ARG A 13 -4.79 8.50 -12.06
CA ARG A 13 -3.57 8.57 -11.25
C ARG A 13 -3.52 7.37 -10.31
N VAL A 14 -2.44 6.60 -10.37
CA VAL A 14 -2.23 5.40 -9.56
C VAL A 14 -0.99 5.57 -8.69
N ARG A 15 -1.15 5.37 -7.38
CA ARG A 15 -0.06 5.38 -6.42
C ARG A 15 -0.08 4.10 -5.59
N LEU A 16 1.05 3.41 -5.54
CA LEU A 16 1.22 2.17 -4.79
C LEU A 16 2.31 2.37 -3.74
N ALA A 17 1.93 2.33 -2.46
CA ALA A 17 2.86 2.47 -1.34
C ALA A 17 3.05 1.12 -0.67
N PHE A 18 4.30 0.66 -0.60
CA PHE A 18 4.68 -0.59 0.07
C PHE A 18 5.58 -0.30 1.25
N ALA A 19 5.53 -1.14 2.28
CA ALA A 19 6.55 -1.12 3.32
C ALA A 19 7.90 -1.52 2.69
N ASP A 20 8.97 -0.80 3.04
CA ASP A 20 10.33 -1.18 2.65
C ASP A 20 10.66 -2.55 3.25
N PRO A 21 10.95 -3.59 2.43
CA PRO A 21 11.21 -4.94 2.92
C PRO A 21 12.43 -5.03 3.85
N ASP A 22 13.32 -4.05 3.81
CA ASP A 22 14.55 -4.02 4.60
C ASP A 22 14.42 -3.18 5.88
N CYS A 23 13.26 -2.56 6.15
CA CYS A 23 13.05 -1.76 7.35
C CYS A 23 12.73 -2.63 8.59
N PRO A 24 13.11 -2.18 9.80
CA PRO A 24 12.91 -2.96 11.04
C PRO A 24 11.43 -3.26 11.32
N HIS A 25 10.51 -2.37 10.93
CA HIS A 25 9.08 -2.54 11.17
C HIS A 25 8.44 -3.70 10.39
N VAL A 26 9.04 -4.09 9.25
CA VAL A 26 8.62 -5.31 8.54
C VAL A 26 8.99 -6.55 9.35
N ALA A 27 10.18 -6.58 9.96
CA ALA A 27 10.59 -7.69 10.82
C ALA A 27 9.75 -7.77 12.11
N GLU A 28 9.42 -6.63 12.71
CA GLU A 28 8.51 -6.56 13.87
C GLU A 28 7.13 -7.12 13.54
N ARG A 29 6.55 -6.68 12.41
CA ARG A 29 5.25 -7.18 11.93
C ARG A 29 5.29 -8.68 11.63
N ASP A 30 6.37 -9.16 11.01
CA ASP A 30 6.55 -10.58 10.74
C ASP A 30 6.49 -11.43 12.02
N ALA A 31 7.22 -11.00 13.05
CA ALA A 31 7.22 -11.64 14.35
C ALA A 31 5.83 -11.60 15.02
N LEU A 32 5.12 -10.47 14.93
CA LEU A 32 3.77 -10.31 15.46
C LEU A 32 2.75 -11.22 14.76
N GLU A 33 2.83 -11.36 13.43
CA GLU A 33 1.96 -12.23 12.64
C GLU A 33 2.38 -13.71 12.67
N GLN A 34 3.52 -14.03 13.29
CA GLN A 34 4.09 -15.38 13.40
C GLN A 34 4.27 -16.05 12.03
N ILE A 35 4.78 -15.29 11.06
CA ILE A 35 4.93 -15.74 9.66
C ILE A 35 6.36 -16.16 9.30
N GLY A 36 7.25 -16.29 10.29
CA GLY A 36 8.50 -17.05 10.17
C GLY A 36 9.56 -16.43 9.27
N GLY A 37 9.65 -15.10 9.23
CA GLY A 37 10.62 -14.34 8.43
C GLY A 37 10.25 -14.21 6.95
N THR A 38 9.02 -14.57 6.57
CA THR A 38 8.61 -14.57 5.15
C THR A 38 8.09 -13.21 4.65
N LEU A 39 7.77 -12.26 5.53
CA LEU A 39 7.16 -10.99 5.12
C LEU A 39 8.03 -10.17 4.16
N PRO A 40 9.34 -9.98 4.39
CA PRO A 40 10.20 -9.27 3.43
C PRO A 40 10.16 -9.90 2.05
N GLY A 41 10.20 -11.24 1.97
CA GLY A 41 10.11 -11.98 0.70
C GLY A 41 8.76 -11.78 0.01
N ARG A 42 7.66 -11.76 0.76
CA ARG A 42 6.32 -11.50 0.21
C ARG A 42 6.18 -10.08 -0.34
N ILE A 43 6.77 -9.08 0.32
CA ILE A 43 6.83 -7.70 -0.18
C ILE A 43 7.64 -7.64 -1.47
N ARG A 44 8.85 -8.21 -1.52
CA ARG A 44 9.67 -8.25 -2.73
C ARG A 44 8.95 -8.95 -3.89
N ASN A 45 8.25 -10.04 -3.61
CA ASN A 45 7.42 -10.72 -4.61
C ASN A 45 6.29 -9.84 -5.14
N ALA A 46 5.61 -9.09 -4.27
CA ALA A 46 4.58 -8.13 -4.69
C ALA A 46 5.16 -6.99 -5.56
N LEU A 47 6.35 -6.49 -5.22
CA LEU A 47 7.06 -5.49 -6.03
C LEU A 47 7.44 -6.05 -7.41
N ASN A 48 7.93 -7.29 -7.49
CA ASN A 48 8.22 -7.94 -8.77
C ASN A 48 6.95 -8.07 -9.64
N PHE A 49 5.79 -8.37 -9.05
CA PHE A 49 4.52 -8.36 -9.79
C PHE A 49 4.15 -6.97 -10.32
N CYS A 50 4.64 -5.90 -9.70
CA CYS A 50 4.41 -4.52 -10.13
C CYS A 50 5.45 -4.03 -11.14
N GLU A 51 6.50 -4.79 -11.44
CA GLU A 51 7.54 -4.43 -12.41
C GLU A 51 6.97 -3.96 -13.78
N PRO A 52 5.92 -4.59 -14.36
CA PRO A 52 5.33 -4.12 -15.62
C PRO A 52 4.67 -2.74 -15.55
N LEU A 53 4.50 -2.17 -14.35
CA LEU A 53 3.98 -0.82 -14.15
C LEU A 53 5.09 0.24 -14.16
N HIS A 54 6.37 -0.15 -14.09
CA HIS A 54 7.48 0.78 -14.15
C HIS A 54 7.47 1.54 -15.49
N GLY A 55 7.49 2.87 -15.42
CA GLY A 55 7.47 3.73 -16.62
C GLY A 55 6.08 3.92 -17.25
N VAL A 56 5.01 3.31 -16.73
CA VAL A 56 3.65 3.60 -17.17
C VAL A 56 3.27 5.02 -16.71
N PRO A 57 2.95 5.96 -17.64
CA PRO A 57 2.59 7.31 -17.27
C PRO A 57 1.39 7.33 -16.30
N GLY A 58 1.50 8.11 -15.22
CA GLY A 58 0.46 8.21 -14.19
C GLY A 58 0.48 7.13 -13.12
N VAL A 59 1.43 6.18 -13.17
CA VAL A 59 1.67 5.19 -12.12
C VAL A 59 2.95 5.53 -11.35
N GLU A 60 2.83 5.62 -10.03
CA GLU A 60 3.96 5.84 -9.12
C GLU A 60 4.01 4.72 -8.08
N ILE A 61 5.21 4.17 -7.81
CA ILE A 61 5.43 3.17 -6.77
C ILE A 61 6.45 3.72 -5.77
N GLY A 62 6.12 3.64 -4.48
CA GLY A 62 6.95 4.14 -3.40
C GLY A 62 7.12 3.15 -2.27
N LEU A 63 8.28 3.18 -1.61
CA LEU A 63 8.56 2.44 -0.38
C LEU A 63 8.56 3.38 0.82
N HIS A 64 7.89 2.99 1.91
CA HIS A 64 7.88 3.73 3.17
C HIS A 64 8.40 2.86 4.33
N THR A 65 8.84 3.50 5.40
CA THR A 65 9.24 2.84 6.65
C THR A 65 8.24 3.06 7.78
N VAL A 66 7.05 3.62 7.51
CA VAL A 66 6.01 3.81 8.53
C VAL A 66 5.52 2.47 9.11
N HIS A 67 5.44 2.37 10.43
CA HIS A 67 4.83 1.23 11.12
C HIS A 67 3.30 1.26 10.96
N LEU A 68 2.74 0.41 10.09
CA LEU A 68 1.32 0.42 9.76
C LEU A 68 0.49 -0.53 10.63
N TYR A 69 -0.76 -0.11 10.87
CA TYR A 69 -1.79 -0.84 11.61
C TYR A 69 -3.01 -1.17 10.75
N ASN A 70 -2.98 -0.81 9.47
CA ASN A 70 -4.00 -1.15 8.50
C ASN A 70 -3.39 -1.23 7.09
N SER A 71 -4.21 -1.63 6.13
CA SER A 71 -3.95 -1.40 4.70
C SER A 71 -5.14 -0.67 4.10
N VAL A 72 -4.87 0.20 3.12
CA VAL A 72 -5.88 1.07 2.52
C VAL A 72 -5.83 0.89 1.01
N PHE A 73 -7.01 0.65 0.41
CA PHE A 73 -7.21 0.57 -1.03
C PHE A 73 -8.28 1.58 -1.41
N ARG A 74 -7.90 2.68 -2.05
CA ARG A 74 -8.81 3.76 -2.42
C ARG A 74 -9.05 3.78 -3.94
N PHE A 75 -10.30 3.95 -4.31
CA PHE A 75 -10.77 4.15 -5.68
C PHE A 75 -11.75 5.33 -5.67
N ASP A 76 -11.29 6.49 -6.11
CA ASP A 76 -12.07 7.74 -6.11
C ASP A 76 -12.68 8.05 -4.73
N HIS A 77 -14.00 7.85 -4.61
CA HIS A 77 -14.84 8.09 -3.42
C HIS A 77 -15.19 6.80 -2.65
N GLN A 78 -14.48 5.71 -2.93
CA GLN A 78 -14.66 4.38 -2.33
C GLN A 78 -13.33 3.93 -1.74
N MET A 79 -13.36 3.27 -0.59
CA MET A 79 -12.16 2.79 0.07
C MET A 79 -12.42 1.47 0.78
N ILE A 80 -11.48 0.54 0.67
CA ILE A 80 -11.40 -0.64 1.54
C ILE A 80 -10.29 -0.39 2.55
N VAL A 81 -10.62 -0.44 3.83
CA VAL A 81 -9.65 -0.36 4.93
C VAL A 81 -9.61 -1.71 5.62
N THR A 82 -8.40 -2.23 5.83
CA THR A 82 -8.20 -3.49 6.55
C THR A 82 -7.40 -3.26 7.83
N PRO A 83 -8.06 -2.93 8.97
CA PRO A 83 -7.38 -2.85 10.27
C PRO A 83 -6.73 -4.18 10.63
N HIS A 84 -5.46 -4.14 11.06
CA HIS A 84 -4.72 -5.34 11.41
C HIS A 84 -5.13 -5.82 12.81
N LEU A 85 -5.61 -7.05 12.89
CA LEU A 85 -5.89 -7.73 14.14
C LEU A 85 -4.60 -8.30 14.74
N TYR A 86 -4.45 -8.20 16.05
CA TYR A 86 -3.29 -8.72 16.78
C TYR A 86 -3.11 -10.23 16.53
N ARG A 87 -1.89 -10.64 16.13
CA ARG A 87 -1.51 -12.03 15.82
C ARG A 87 -2.37 -12.72 14.75
N ALA A 88 -3.08 -11.95 13.94
CA ALA A 88 -3.83 -12.50 12.82
C ALA A 88 -2.98 -12.47 11.55
N ARG A 89 -3.17 -13.45 10.67
CA ARG A 89 -2.58 -13.46 9.33
C ARG A 89 -3.34 -12.52 8.42
N GLY A 90 -2.70 -12.09 7.33
CA GLY A 90 -3.27 -11.15 6.36
C GLY A 90 -4.72 -11.42 5.91
N TYR A 91 -5.09 -12.70 5.67
CA TYR A 91 -6.45 -13.05 5.22
C TYR A 91 -7.52 -13.01 6.32
N GLN A 92 -7.11 -12.91 7.59
CA GLN A 92 -8.01 -12.89 8.75
C GLN A 92 -8.39 -11.46 9.17
N HIS A 93 -7.72 -10.44 8.62
CA HIS A 93 -8.06 -9.07 8.91
C HIS A 93 -9.42 -8.70 8.29
N PRO A 94 -10.28 -7.95 9.00
CA PRO A 94 -11.55 -7.51 8.46
C PRO A 94 -11.33 -6.54 7.29
N ALA A 95 -12.28 -6.49 6.37
CA ALA A 95 -12.34 -5.50 5.31
C ALA A 95 -13.55 -4.58 5.54
N LEU A 96 -13.28 -3.30 5.79
CA LEU A 96 -14.30 -2.28 5.94
C LEU A 96 -14.44 -1.51 4.63
N HIS A 97 -15.64 -1.50 4.06
CA HIS A 97 -15.95 -0.68 2.89
C HIS A 97 -16.45 0.69 3.32
N LEU A 98 -15.68 1.72 3.02
CA LEU A 98 -15.97 3.11 3.32
C LEU A 98 -16.36 3.86 2.04
N ARG A 99 -17.31 4.77 2.19
CA ARG A 99 -17.74 5.72 1.17
C ARG A 99 -17.44 7.13 1.65
N GLU A 100 -17.04 8.01 0.75
CA GLU A 100 -16.91 9.43 1.07
C GLU A 100 -18.30 10.04 1.22
N LEU A 101 -18.70 10.30 2.48
CA LEU A 101 -20.00 10.90 2.81
C LEU A 101 -19.88 12.29 3.42
N SER A 102 -18.66 12.71 3.79
CA SER A 102 -18.37 14.00 4.42
C SER A 102 -16.89 14.34 4.26
N PRO A 103 -16.54 15.63 4.06
CA PRO A 103 -15.14 16.07 3.96
C PRO A 103 -14.34 15.92 5.26
N HIS A 104 -14.99 15.61 6.39
CA HIS A 104 -14.33 15.41 7.69
C HIS A 104 -14.67 14.07 8.34
N GLY A 105 -15.11 13.08 7.53
CA GLY A 105 -15.47 11.76 7.99
C GLY A 105 -14.30 10.78 8.08
N ILE A 106 -14.59 9.53 8.46
CA ILE A 106 -13.61 8.43 8.52
C ILE A 106 -12.87 8.20 7.19
N PHE A 107 -13.55 8.42 6.05
CA PHE A 107 -12.94 8.34 4.73
C PHE A 107 -11.84 9.41 4.57
N ALA A 108 -12.15 10.67 4.89
CA ALA A 108 -11.21 11.78 4.79
C ALA A 108 -9.99 11.56 5.70
N ALA A 109 -10.21 11.08 6.93
CA ALA A 109 -9.12 10.77 7.86
C ALA A 109 -8.14 9.71 7.30
N HIS A 110 -8.64 8.64 6.70
CA HIS A 110 -7.77 7.63 6.06
C HIS A 110 -7.12 8.13 4.76
N ALA A 111 -7.82 8.99 4.00
CA ALA A 111 -7.25 9.60 2.80
C ALA A 111 -6.07 10.53 3.17
N ASP A 112 -6.25 11.38 4.18
CA ASP A 112 -5.20 12.29 4.66
C ASP A 112 -4.01 11.52 5.24
N GLN A 113 -4.28 10.44 5.99
CA GLN A 113 -3.24 9.53 6.46
C GLN A 113 -2.40 8.97 5.30
N PHE A 114 -3.05 8.52 4.22
CA PHE A 114 -2.33 8.01 3.06
C PHE A 114 -1.43 9.09 2.45
N GLU A 115 -1.91 10.33 2.31
CA GLU A 115 -1.09 11.44 1.79
C GLU A 115 0.13 11.72 2.68
N GLN A 116 -0.04 11.71 4.00
CA GLN A 116 1.08 11.88 4.94
C GLN A 116 2.13 10.76 4.78
N ILE A 117 1.69 9.51 4.65
CA ILE A 117 2.60 8.37 4.40
C ILE A 117 3.27 8.53 3.04
N TRP A 118 2.52 8.89 2.00
CA TRP A 118 3.03 9.04 0.64
C TRP A 118 4.19 10.04 0.57
N GLN A 119 4.10 11.15 1.30
CA GLN A 119 5.17 12.15 1.40
C GLN A 119 6.49 11.61 1.99
N THR A 120 6.44 10.49 2.73
CA THR A 120 7.63 9.83 3.29
C THR A 120 8.22 8.76 2.36
N THR A 121 7.54 8.46 1.25
CA THR A 121 7.97 7.37 0.37
C THR A 121 9.24 7.72 -0.38
N THR A 122 10.04 6.70 -0.64
CA THR A 122 11.15 6.74 -1.60
C THR A 122 10.73 6.04 -2.90
N PRO A 123 11.07 6.57 -4.09
CA PRO A 123 10.67 5.96 -5.35
C PRO A 123 11.16 4.51 -5.53
N HIS A 124 10.34 3.68 -6.16
CA HIS A 124 10.66 2.30 -6.56
C HIS A 124 10.36 2.05 -8.04
N PRO A 125 11.30 1.50 -8.83
CA PRO A 125 12.68 1.21 -8.46
C PRO A 125 13.43 2.52 -8.20
N LYS A 126 14.53 2.46 -7.42
CA LYS A 126 15.40 3.63 -7.27
C LYS A 126 15.89 4.00 -8.67
N GLU A 127 15.79 5.28 -9.04
CA GLU A 127 16.29 5.75 -10.34
C GLU A 127 17.74 5.29 -10.50
N THR A 128 18.00 4.49 -11.53
CA THR A 128 19.36 4.12 -11.91
C THR A 128 20.00 5.36 -12.50
N ARG A 129 20.94 5.95 -11.76
CA ARG A 129 21.70 7.12 -12.18
C ARG A 129 22.66 6.80 -13.32
#